data_AF-A0A8H7NM23-F1
#
_entry.id   AF-A0A8H7NM23-F1
#
_cell.length_a   1.000
_cell.length_b   1.000
_cell.length_c   1.000
_cell.angle_alpha   90.00
_cell.angle_beta   90.00
_cell.angle_gamma   90.00
#
_symmetry.space_group_name_H-M   'P 1'
#
loop_
_entity.id
_entity.type
_entity.pdbx_description
1 polymer ?
#
loop_
_entity_poly.entity_id
_entity_poly.type
_entity_poly.pdbx_seq_one_letter_code
_entity_poly.pdbx_strand_id
1 'polypeptide(L)'
;MVVLPTPFGEIPRIPLMYERPSDIEYLKRLTEKLACGAEIWMKRDDCNSGLAFGGNKIRKLEYVLADAVAQGADTLVTTGGVQSNHMRQTGAAAARLGMGVALYPRDAVASAEPEYSYAGNVQVAQILGAETFPVGTTEEEVLETLKSRGKKPYSIPPGASLHPLGAWVMLDVHLRYSSRRSNLVCHLMSSLLRVALVLHLQDWLWASSLPRK
;
A
#
# COMPACT_ATOMS: atom_id res chain seq x y z
N MET A 1 2.06 -10.52 -18.78
CA MET A 1 2.19 -9.30 -17.96
C MET A 1 1.77 -8.10 -18.80
N VAL A 2 1.00 -7.16 -18.26
CA VAL A 2 0.74 -5.87 -18.96
C VAL A 2 2.03 -5.05 -18.94
N VAL A 3 2.45 -4.58 -20.11
CA VAL A 3 3.56 -3.63 -20.26
C VAL A 3 2.99 -2.23 -20.06
N LEU A 4 3.56 -1.47 -19.12
CA LEU A 4 3.15 -0.08 -18.91
C LEU A 4 3.79 0.81 -19.97
N PRO A 5 3.08 1.82 -20.49
CA PRO A 5 3.68 2.78 -21.43
C PRO A 5 4.72 3.65 -20.73
N THR A 6 5.68 4.18 -21.48
CA THR A 6 6.61 5.23 -21.01
C THR A 6 5.82 6.48 -20.59
N PRO A 7 6.21 7.15 -19.49
CA PRO A 7 7.36 6.87 -18.62
C PRO A 7 7.09 5.85 -17.51
N PHE A 8 5.87 5.33 -17.37
CA PHE A 8 5.48 4.48 -16.23
C PHE A 8 6.19 3.13 -16.20
N GLY A 9 6.53 2.56 -17.35
CA GLY A 9 7.30 1.32 -17.45
C GLY A 9 8.77 1.45 -17.04
N GLU A 10 9.29 2.68 -16.96
CA GLU A 10 10.71 2.98 -16.71
C GLU A 10 10.99 3.32 -15.24
N ILE A 11 9.95 3.53 -14.43
CA ILE A 11 10.11 3.82 -13.01
C ILE A 11 10.71 2.59 -12.31
N PRO A 12 11.87 2.70 -11.64
CA PRO A 12 12.48 1.60 -10.93
C PRO A 12 11.53 1.00 -9.88
N ARG A 13 11.55 -0.33 -9.78
CA ARG A 13 10.76 -1.07 -8.79
C ARG A 13 11.51 -2.29 -8.29
N ILE A 14 11.31 -2.61 -7.01
CA ILE A 14 11.76 -3.84 -6.39
C ILE A 14 10.57 -4.81 -6.39
N PRO A 15 10.72 -6.03 -6.96
CA PRO A 15 9.63 -7.01 -6.97
C PRO A 15 9.35 -7.54 -5.57
N LEU A 16 8.17 -7.22 -5.02
CA LEU A 16 7.69 -7.69 -3.71
C LEU A 16 6.39 -8.48 -3.85
N MET A 17 5.65 -8.29 -4.94
CA MET A 17 4.48 -9.09 -5.29
C MET A 17 4.88 -10.37 -6.04
N TYR A 18 3.95 -11.33 -6.12
CA TYR A 18 4.10 -12.45 -7.04
C TYR A 18 4.18 -11.97 -8.50
N GLU A 19 4.89 -12.70 -9.35
CA GLU A 19 5.04 -12.42 -10.79
C GLU A 19 3.78 -12.76 -11.61
N ARG A 20 2.61 -12.43 -11.06
CA ARG A 20 1.30 -12.61 -11.67
C ARG A 20 0.35 -11.50 -11.24
N PRO A 21 -0.64 -11.15 -12.08
CA PRO A 21 -1.71 -10.24 -11.65
C PRO A 21 -2.50 -10.84 -10.47
N SER A 22 -3.00 -9.99 -9.58
CA SER A 22 -3.91 -10.42 -8.51
C SER A 22 -5.21 -10.97 -9.11
N ASP A 23 -5.77 -12.00 -8.49
CA ASP A 23 -6.98 -12.65 -8.99
C ASP A 23 -8.19 -11.70 -8.93
N ILE A 24 -9.11 -11.87 -9.88
CA ILE A 24 -10.42 -11.21 -9.87
C ILE A 24 -11.49 -12.29 -9.81
N GLU A 25 -12.25 -12.30 -8.73
CA GLU A 25 -13.22 -13.32 -8.41
C GLU A 25 -14.65 -12.79 -8.58
N TYR A 26 -15.51 -13.57 -9.23
CA TYR A 26 -16.94 -13.26 -9.29
C TYR A 26 -17.62 -13.72 -8.01
N LEU A 27 -18.23 -12.79 -7.27
CA LEU A 27 -18.94 -13.11 -6.04
C LEU A 27 -20.37 -13.53 -6.35
N LYS A 28 -20.52 -14.71 -6.98
CA LYS A 28 -21.81 -15.24 -7.46
C LYS A 28 -22.89 -15.21 -6.37
N ARG A 29 -22.62 -15.83 -5.22
CA ARG A 29 -23.59 -15.91 -4.11
C ARG A 29 -23.98 -14.54 -3.56
N LEU A 30 -23.04 -13.59 -3.51
CA LEU A 30 -23.31 -12.23 -3.01
C LEU A 30 -24.13 -11.44 -4.03
N THR A 31 -23.82 -11.58 -5.31
CA THR A 31 -24.56 -10.99 -6.42
C THR A 31 -26.01 -11.47 -6.41
N GLU A 32 -26.23 -12.79 -6.33
CA GLU A 32 -27.55 -13.41 -6.24
C GLU A 32 -28.31 -12.95 -5.00
N LYS A 33 -27.64 -12.87 -3.84
CA LYS A 33 -28.26 -12.45 -2.58
C LYS A 33 -28.72 -10.99 -2.58
N LEU A 34 -27.94 -10.09 -3.18
CA LEU A 34 -28.26 -8.66 -3.21
C LEU A 34 -29.30 -8.30 -4.26
N ALA A 35 -29.39 -9.08 -5.35
CA ALA A 35 -30.40 -8.97 -6.41
C ALA A 35 -30.65 -7.53 -6.90
N CYS A 36 -29.63 -6.67 -6.85
CA CYS A 36 -29.73 -5.23 -7.13
C CYS A 36 -29.46 -4.88 -8.60
N GLY A 37 -29.42 -5.87 -9.49
CA GLY A 37 -29.14 -5.69 -10.92
C GLY A 37 -27.66 -5.43 -11.27
N ALA A 38 -26.74 -5.48 -10.30
CA ALA A 38 -25.31 -5.32 -10.50
C ALA A 38 -24.53 -6.61 -10.26
N GLU A 39 -23.54 -6.90 -11.09
CA GLU A 39 -22.58 -7.99 -10.85
C GLU A 39 -21.49 -7.54 -9.87
N ILE A 40 -21.21 -8.36 -8.86
CA ILE A 40 -20.20 -8.05 -7.84
C ILE A 40 -18.95 -8.89 -8.05
N TRP A 41 -17.82 -8.20 -8.15
CA TRP A 41 -16.51 -8.78 -8.37
C TRP A 41 -15.53 -8.28 -7.32
N MET A 42 -14.55 -9.12 -6.97
CA MET A 42 -13.52 -8.78 -5.99
C MET A 42 -12.13 -9.00 -6.57
N LYS A 43 -11.30 -7.94 -6.52
CA LYS A 43 -9.88 -8.04 -6.84
C LYS A 43 -9.10 -8.39 -5.57
N ARG A 44 -8.43 -9.53 -5.58
CA ARG A 44 -7.77 -10.15 -4.43
C ARG A 44 -6.37 -9.59 -4.19
N ASP A 45 -6.27 -8.28 -3.99
CA ASP A 45 -4.99 -7.63 -3.65
C ASP A 45 -4.49 -8.00 -2.25
N ASP A 46 -5.34 -8.58 -1.41
CA ASP A 46 -4.96 -9.25 -0.17
C ASP A 46 -4.06 -10.48 -0.39
N CYS A 47 -4.08 -11.10 -1.57
CA CYS A 47 -3.28 -12.30 -1.88
C CYS A 47 -2.11 -12.01 -2.86
N ASN A 48 -1.67 -10.77 -2.95
CA ASN A 48 -0.69 -10.34 -3.96
C ASN A 48 0.77 -10.67 -3.62
N SER A 49 1.09 -11.10 -2.40
CA SER A 49 2.46 -11.33 -1.93
C SER A 49 2.50 -12.33 -0.78
N GLY A 50 3.64 -13.02 -0.63
CA GLY A 50 3.95 -13.88 0.52
C GLY A 50 4.45 -13.08 1.75
N LEU A 51 4.65 -11.78 1.61
CA LEU A 51 5.16 -10.92 2.68
C LEU A 51 4.08 -10.62 3.70
N ALA A 52 4.04 -11.42 4.77
CA ALA A 52 3.20 -11.22 5.95
C ALA A 52 1.74 -10.93 5.61
N PHE A 53 1.10 -11.74 4.76
CA PHE A 53 -0.29 -11.59 4.26
C PHE A 53 -0.50 -10.52 3.16
N GLY A 54 0.54 -9.91 2.61
CA GLY A 54 0.43 -9.05 1.44
C GLY A 54 -0.48 -7.83 1.63
N GLY A 55 -1.08 -7.36 0.54
CA GLY A 55 -2.03 -6.25 0.54
C GLY A 55 -1.63 -5.09 -0.36
N ASN A 56 -2.50 -4.08 -0.41
CA ASN A 56 -2.35 -2.95 -1.32
C ASN A 56 -1.09 -2.09 -1.09
N LYS A 57 -0.47 -2.10 0.11
CA LYS A 57 0.73 -1.29 0.40
C LYS A 57 1.99 -1.93 -0.17
N ILE A 58 2.05 -3.26 -0.29
CA ILE A 58 3.16 -3.96 -0.97
C ILE A 58 3.36 -3.40 -2.38
N ARG A 59 2.29 -3.19 -3.14
CA ARG A 59 2.38 -2.61 -4.49
C ARG A 59 3.03 -1.23 -4.50
N LYS A 60 2.73 -0.40 -3.50
CA LYS A 60 3.34 0.94 -3.37
C LYS A 60 4.80 0.84 -2.96
N LEU A 61 5.09 -0.07 -2.03
CA LEU A 61 6.43 -0.30 -1.51
C LEU A 61 7.40 -0.78 -2.60
N GLU A 62 6.96 -1.47 -3.65
CA GLU A 62 7.85 -1.82 -4.77
C GLU A 62 8.61 -0.60 -5.33
N TYR A 63 7.94 0.55 -5.45
CA TYR A 63 8.52 1.78 -5.98
C TYR A 63 9.23 2.60 -4.92
N VAL A 64 8.61 2.75 -3.74
CA VAL A 64 9.18 3.53 -2.64
C VAL A 64 10.49 2.92 -2.17
N LEU A 65 10.58 1.59 -2.09
CA LEU A 65 11.80 0.92 -1.64
C LEU A 65 12.88 0.89 -2.70
N ALA A 66 12.53 0.96 -3.98
CA ALA A 66 13.53 1.14 -5.04
C ALA A 66 14.27 2.48 -4.86
N ASP A 67 13.54 3.54 -4.53
CA ASP A 67 14.13 4.84 -4.21
C ASP A 67 14.93 4.81 -2.90
N ALA A 68 14.41 4.19 -1.84
CA ALA A 68 15.14 4.03 -0.58
C ALA A 68 16.49 3.32 -0.75
N VAL A 69 16.51 2.24 -1.54
CA VAL A 69 17.74 1.51 -1.87
C VAL A 69 18.69 2.36 -2.73
N ALA A 70 18.16 3.09 -3.72
CA ALA A 70 18.97 3.98 -4.54
C ALA A 70 19.63 5.11 -3.73
N GLN A 71 18.98 5.59 -2.68
CA GLN A 71 19.52 6.58 -1.74
C GLN A 71 20.46 5.99 -0.69
N GLY A 72 20.70 4.67 -0.71
CA GLY A 72 21.59 3.99 0.22
C GLY A 72 21.08 3.97 1.66
N ALA A 73 19.76 3.98 1.84
CA ALA A 73 19.15 3.82 3.15
C ALA A 73 19.41 2.43 3.71
N ASP A 74 19.52 2.32 5.04
CA ASP A 74 19.67 1.05 5.75
C ASP A 74 18.47 0.73 6.66
N THR A 75 17.63 1.71 6.95
CA THR A 75 16.54 1.62 7.91
C THR A 75 15.31 2.34 7.36
N LEU A 76 14.17 1.67 7.30
CA LEU A 76 12.90 2.28 6.90
C LEU A 76 12.18 2.85 8.13
N VAL A 77 11.59 4.04 7.99
CA VAL A 77 10.86 4.71 9.08
C VAL A 77 9.44 4.97 8.61
N THR A 78 8.43 4.54 9.38
CA THR A 78 7.04 4.81 8.99
C THR A 78 6.06 4.81 10.17
N THR A 79 4.85 5.31 9.92
CA THR A 79 3.80 5.48 10.92
C THR A 79 2.43 4.98 10.46
N GLY A 80 1.57 4.75 11.43
CA GLY A 80 0.15 4.47 11.28
C GLY A 80 -0.53 4.32 12.64
N GLY A 81 -1.81 3.97 12.65
CA GLY A 81 -2.45 3.51 13.89
C GLY A 81 -1.81 2.22 14.40
N VAL A 82 -1.98 1.89 15.67
CA VAL A 82 -1.39 0.69 16.31
C VAL A 82 -1.53 -0.57 15.43
N GLN A 83 -2.72 -0.86 14.90
CA GLN A 83 -2.96 -2.01 14.01
C GLN A 83 -2.72 -1.75 12.51
N SER A 84 -1.78 -0.86 12.17
CA SER A 84 -1.56 -0.43 10.78
C SER A 84 -1.07 -1.57 9.88
N ASN A 85 -1.89 -1.89 8.87
CA ASN A 85 -1.49 -2.73 7.74
C ASN A 85 -0.25 -2.20 7.01
N HIS A 86 -0.07 -0.87 6.97
CA HIS A 86 1.09 -0.27 6.32
C HIS A 86 2.37 -0.57 7.08
N MET A 87 2.38 -0.37 8.40
CA MET A 87 3.55 -0.63 9.23
C MET A 87 3.97 -2.10 9.15
N ARG A 88 3.00 -3.01 9.23
CA ARG A 88 3.24 -4.46 9.05
C ARG A 88 3.82 -4.81 7.67
N GLN A 89 3.28 -4.23 6.59
CA GLN A 89 3.80 -4.45 5.22
C GLN A 89 5.20 -3.86 5.03
N THR A 90 5.46 -2.68 5.58
CA THR A 90 6.79 -2.05 5.54
C THR A 90 7.82 -2.89 6.29
N GLY A 91 7.47 -3.41 7.48
CA GLY A 91 8.37 -4.31 8.22
C GLY A 91 8.67 -5.60 7.48
N ALA A 92 7.67 -6.23 6.85
CA ALA A 92 7.89 -7.44 6.05
C ALA A 92 8.78 -7.17 4.82
N ALA A 93 8.59 -6.03 4.16
CA ALA A 93 9.42 -5.63 3.04
C ALA A 93 10.86 -5.28 3.47
N ALA A 94 11.04 -4.62 4.61
CA ALA A 94 12.36 -4.34 5.19
C ALA A 94 13.13 -5.63 5.46
N ALA A 95 12.50 -6.58 6.15
CA ALA A 95 13.08 -7.89 6.45
C ALA A 95 13.49 -8.65 5.18
N ARG A 96 12.66 -8.60 4.12
CA ARG A 96 12.97 -9.21 2.82
C ARG A 96 14.21 -8.62 2.14
N LEU A 97 14.48 -7.33 2.37
CA LEU A 97 15.61 -6.59 1.79
C LEU A 97 16.83 -6.53 2.73
N GLY A 98 16.74 -7.10 3.94
CA GLY A 98 17.81 -7.01 4.94
C GLY A 98 17.98 -5.62 5.54
N MET A 99 16.94 -4.77 5.47
CA MET A 99 16.94 -3.42 6.04
C MET A 99 16.36 -3.44 7.46
N GLY A 100 16.78 -2.49 8.30
CA GLY A 100 16.10 -2.20 9.56
C GLY A 100 14.73 -1.55 9.32
N VAL A 101 13.86 -1.59 10.33
CA VAL A 101 12.60 -0.85 10.30
C VAL A 101 12.28 -0.28 11.67
N ALA A 102 11.92 1.00 11.68
CA ALA A 102 11.45 1.74 12.84
C ALA A 102 10.00 2.21 12.61
N LEU A 103 9.14 1.85 13.55
CA LEU A 103 7.71 2.14 13.52
C LEU A 103 7.38 3.13 14.63
N TYR A 104 6.69 4.22 14.29
CA TYR A 104 6.21 5.19 15.28
C TYR A 104 4.68 5.27 15.23
N PRO A 105 3.99 4.48 16.08
CA PRO A 105 2.53 4.40 16.08
C PRO A 105 1.90 5.71 16.58
N ARG A 106 0.72 6.02 16.04
CA ARG A 106 -0.15 7.10 16.52
C ARG A 106 -1.39 6.50 17.16
N ASP A 107 -1.87 7.14 18.22
CA ASP A 107 -3.16 6.79 18.81
C ASP A 107 -4.28 7.36 17.94
N ALA A 108 -4.62 6.61 16.89
CA ALA A 108 -5.65 7.01 15.94
C ALA A 108 -7.04 6.43 16.29
N VAL A 109 -7.09 5.45 17.20
CA VAL A 109 -8.31 4.73 17.57
C VAL A 109 -8.22 4.32 19.02
N ALA A 110 -9.10 4.87 19.85
CA ALA A 110 -9.30 4.39 21.21
C ALA A 110 -9.88 2.98 21.18
N SER A 111 -9.17 2.02 21.76
CA SER A 111 -9.64 0.65 21.98
C SER A 111 -9.56 0.32 23.47
N ALA A 112 -10.64 -0.23 24.03
CA ALA A 112 -10.65 -0.71 25.40
C ALA A 112 -10.08 -2.14 25.53
N GLU A 113 -9.90 -2.84 24.40
CA GLU A 113 -9.42 -4.22 24.36
C GLU A 113 -7.89 -4.26 24.57
N PRO A 114 -7.37 -4.94 25.61
CA PRO A 114 -5.94 -5.04 25.87
C PRO A 114 -5.13 -5.60 24.69
N GLU A 115 -5.70 -6.57 23.98
CA GLU A 115 -5.15 -7.27 22.81
C GLU A 115 -4.77 -6.32 21.68
N TYR A 116 -5.47 -5.18 21.57
CA TYR A 116 -5.23 -4.21 20.51
C TYR A 116 -3.80 -3.69 20.50
N SER A 117 -3.13 -3.69 21.67
CA SER A 117 -1.76 -3.20 21.82
C SER A 117 -0.69 -4.23 21.45
N TYR A 118 -0.98 -5.54 21.48
CA TYR A 118 0.04 -6.58 21.39
C TYR A 118 -0.26 -7.69 20.36
N ALA A 119 -1.51 -7.90 19.96
CA ALA A 119 -1.91 -8.93 19.00
C ALA A 119 -1.99 -8.38 17.56
N GLY A 120 -2.16 -9.25 16.57
CA GLY A 120 -2.45 -8.82 15.19
C GLY A 120 -1.25 -8.20 14.47
N ASN A 121 -1.46 -7.06 13.80
CA ASN A 121 -0.41 -6.44 12.97
C ASN A 121 0.82 -6.01 13.80
N VAL A 122 0.62 -5.58 15.05
CA VAL A 122 1.72 -5.22 15.96
C VAL A 122 2.59 -6.45 16.25
N GLN A 123 1.95 -7.57 16.60
CA GLN A 123 2.62 -8.84 16.86
C GLN A 123 3.47 -9.29 15.65
N VAL A 124 2.88 -9.23 14.45
CA VAL A 124 3.57 -9.62 13.22
C VAL A 124 4.78 -8.70 12.96
N ALA A 125 4.64 -7.39 13.15
CA ALA A 125 5.74 -6.45 13.00
C ALA A 125 6.88 -6.74 13.99
N GLN A 126 6.57 -7.06 15.24
CA GLN A 126 7.56 -7.45 16.26
C GLN A 126 8.30 -8.74 15.89
N ILE A 127 7.58 -9.76 15.43
CA ILE A 127 8.17 -11.03 14.96
C ILE A 127 9.13 -10.78 13.79
N LEU A 128 8.82 -9.82 12.92
CA LEU A 128 9.67 -9.41 11.79
C LEU A 128 10.86 -8.54 12.20
N GLY A 129 11.06 -8.28 13.50
CA GLY A 129 12.20 -7.53 14.02
C GLY A 129 12.04 -6.01 13.94
N ALA A 130 10.81 -5.50 13.87
CA ALA A 130 10.58 -4.06 13.84
C ALA A 130 10.84 -3.40 15.21
N GLU A 131 11.64 -2.33 15.22
CA GLU A 131 11.75 -1.44 16.37
C GLU A 131 10.50 -0.56 16.44
N THR A 132 9.77 -0.61 17.55
CA THR A 132 8.55 0.20 17.73
C THR A 132 8.78 1.25 18.79
N PHE A 133 8.62 2.52 18.41
CA PHE A 133 8.73 3.67 19.30
C PHE A 133 7.43 3.86 20.11
N PRO A 134 7.49 4.59 21.24
CA PRO A 134 6.30 4.93 22.00
C PRO A 134 5.22 5.61 21.15
N VAL A 135 3.96 5.39 21.53
CA VAL A 135 2.83 6.03 20.85
C VAL A 135 2.92 7.54 21.03
N GLY A 136 2.80 8.28 19.93
CA GLY A 136 2.85 9.75 19.93
C GLY A 136 4.25 10.34 19.73
N THR A 137 5.30 9.52 19.64
CA THR A 137 6.62 9.99 19.21
C THR A 137 6.54 10.61 17.81
N THR A 138 7.21 11.74 17.64
CA THR A 138 7.27 12.49 16.38
C THR A 138 8.23 11.82 15.39
N GLU A 139 8.08 12.15 14.11
CA GLU A 139 8.98 11.61 13.08
C GLU A 139 10.41 12.12 13.28
N GLU A 140 10.55 13.39 13.66
CA GLU A 140 11.82 14.06 13.90
C GLU A 140 12.62 13.34 15.00
N GLU A 141 11.99 13.02 16.12
CA GLU A 141 12.60 12.28 17.24
C GLU A 141 13.11 10.90 16.81
N VAL A 142 12.34 10.17 16.00
CA VAL A 142 12.73 8.85 15.48
C VAL A 142 13.94 8.98 14.55
N LEU A 143 13.88 9.93 13.61
CA LEU A 143 14.95 10.16 12.66
C LEU A 143 16.25 10.58 13.35
N GLU A 144 16.18 11.47 14.34
CA GLU A 144 17.34 11.89 15.14
C GLU A 144 17.92 10.72 15.94
N THR A 145 17.05 9.94 16.60
CA THR A 145 17.47 8.75 17.34
C THR A 145 18.22 7.77 16.44
N LEU A 146 17.71 7.47 15.25
CA LEU A 146 18.36 6.55 14.31
C LEU A 146 19.68 7.11 13.77
N LYS A 147 19.72 8.40 13.42
CA LYS A 147 20.96 9.07 12.95
C LYS A 147 22.03 9.07 14.02
N SER A 148 21.70 9.31 15.29
CA SER A 148 22.66 9.24 16.40
C SER A 148 23.26 7.84 16.60
N ARG A 149 22.53 6.79 16.18
CA ARG A 149 22.99 5.39 16.15
C ARG A 149 23.76 5.04 14.87
N GLY A 150 24.11 6.03 14.04
CA GLY A 150 24.85 5.84 12.79
C GLY A 150 24.05 5.21 11.65
N LYS A 151 22.71 5.18 11.76
CA LYS A 151 21.83 4.64 10.71
C LYS A 151 21.54 5.67 9.62
N LYS A 152 21.09 5.19 8.47
CA LYS A 152 20.61 5.98 7.33
C LYS A 152 19.10 5.77 7.17
N PRO A 153 18.28 6.48 7.96
CA PRO A 153 16.83 6.30 7.92
C PRO A 153 16.22 6.88 6.64
N TYR A 154 15.23 6.19 6.08
CA TYR A 154 14.39 6.64 4.99
C TYR A 154 12.93 6.70 5.44
N SER A 155 12.35 7.90 5.45
CA SER A 155 10.98 8.09 5.90
C SER A 155 9.95 7.77 4.81
N ILE A 156 8.95 6.99 5.19
CA ILE A 156 7.82 6.62 4.35
C ILE A 156 6.55 7.19 4.99
N PRO A 157 5.86 8.14 4.31
CA PRO A 157 4.66 8.76 4.87
C PRO A 157 3.54 7.73 5.02
N PRO A 158 2.57 7.95 5.93
CA PRO A 158 1.55 6.97 6.25
C PRO A 158 0.82 6.42 5.01
N GLY A 159 0.80 5.10 4.91
CA GLY A 159 0.18 4.35 3.81
C GLY A 159 0.91 4.48 2.46
N ALA A 160 2.14 4.97 2.47
CA ALA A 160 2.95 5.38 1.31
C ALA A 160 2.20 6.34 0.39
N SER A 161 1.28 7.14 0.94
CA SER A 161 0.34 7.89 0.11
C SER A 161 0.81 9.27 -0.29
N LEU A 162 1.46 10.01 0.60
CA LEU A 162 1.99 11.33 0.22
C LEU A 162 3.38 11.23 -0.41
N HIS A 163 3.88 10.01 -0.62
CA HIS A 163 5.14 9.79 -1.30
C HIS A 163 4.99 10.07 -2.80
N PRO A 164 5.87 10.86 -3.43
CA PRO A 164 5.80 11.15 -4.87
C PRO A 164 5.66 9.86 -5.70
N LEU A 165 6.40 8.81 -5.34
CA LEU A 165 6.36 7.51 -6.04
C LEU A 165 5.12 6.65 -5.70
N GLY A 166 4.45 6.89 -4.57
CA GLY A 166 3.30 6.10 -4.12
C GLY A 166 2.00 6.36 -4.88
N ALA A 167 1.88 7.54 -5.51
CA ALA A 167 0.75 7.97 -6.34
C ALA A 167 0.64 7.18 -7.64
N TRP A 168 1.77 7.01 -8.32
CA TRP A 168 1.85 6.42 -9.66
C TRP A 168 1.37 4.98 -9.73
N VAL A 169 1.47 4.26 -8.61
CA VAL A 169 1.02 2.88 -8.44
C VAL A 169 -0.49 2.69 -8.69
N MET A 170 -1.31 3.70 -8.40
CA MET A 170 -2.75 3.57 -8.59
C MET A 170 -3.13 3.64 -10.07
N LEU A 171 -2.31 4.30 -10.89
CA LEU A 171 -2.45 4.31 -12.34
C LEU A 171 -2.07 2.95 -12.95
N ASP A 172 -1.07 2.24 -12.40
CA ASP A 172 -0.75 0.85 -12.78
C ASP A 172 -1.94 -0.09 -12.57
N VAL A 173 -2.63 0.01 -11.43
CA VAL A 173 -3.85 -0.77 -11.16
C VAL A 173 -4.97 -0.40 -12.15
N HIS A 174 -5.08 0.85 -12.55
CA HIS A 174 -6.07 1.27 -13.53
C HIS A 174 -5.76 0.72 -14.93
N LEU A 175 -4.58 0.99 -15.48
CA LEU A 175 -4.19 0.61 -16.84
C LEU A 175 -4.23 -0.90 -17.08
N ARG A 176 -3.96 -1.71 -16.05
CA ARG A 176 -4.02 -3.18 -16.16
C ARG A 176 -5.44 -3.74 -16.22
N TYR A 177 -6.45 -3.01 -15.75
CA TYR A 177 -7.77 -3.59 -15.47
C TYR A 177 -8.97 -2.79 -16.02
N SER A 178 -8.75 -1.57 -16.52
CA SER A 178 -9.80 -0.72 -17.12
C SER A 178 -10.37 -1.27 -18.43
N SER A 179 -9.80 -2.31 -19.02
CA SER A 179 -10.34 -2.94 -20.22
C SER A 179 -11.59 -3.79 -19.99
N ARG A 180 -12.07 -3.94 -18.74
CA ARG A 180 -13.10 -4.95 -18.45
C ARG A 180 -14.46 -4.46 -17.95
N ARG A 181 -14.64 -3.48 -17.05
CA ARG A 181 -15.98 -3.23 -16.43
C ARG A 181 -16.20 -1.81 -15.86
N SER A 182 -17.48 -1.48 -15.69
CA SER A 182 -18.02 -0.11 -15.61
C SER A 182 -17.95 0.60 -14.24
N ASN A 183 -17.72 -0.08 -13.11
CA ASN A 183 -17.70 0.54 -11.78
C ASN A 183 -16.71 -0.16 -10.83
N LEU A 184 -15.83 0.58 -10.14
CA LEU A 184 -14.87 0.08 -9.15
C LEU A 184 -15.18 0.66 -7.76
N VAL A 185 -15.42 -0.21 -6.78
CA VAL A 185 -15.57 0.18 -5.36
C VAL A 185 -14.30 -0.16 -4.60
N CYS A 186 -13.73 0.80 -3.87
CA CYS A 186 -12.53 0.59 -3.06
C CYS A 186 -12.56 1.43 -1.78
N HIS A 187 -12.07 0.86 -0.68
CA HIS A 187 -12.06 1.53 0.62
C HIS A 187 -10.96 2.61 0.71
N LEU A 188 -11.34 3.80 1.17
CA LEU A 188 -10.54 5.03 1.13
C LEU A 188 -10.21 5.54 2.54
N MET A 189 -9.00 5.27 3.05
CA MET A 189 -8.51 5.90 4.29
C MET A 189 -7.28 6.81 4.11
N SER A 190 -6.54 6.68 3.00
CA SER A 190 -5.36 7.51 2.73
C SER A 190 -5.48 8.17 1.35
N SER A 191 -5.24 9.49 1.30
CA SER A 191 -5.57 10.46 0.22
C SER A 191 -5.40 10.02 -1.24
N LEU A 192 -4.38 9.24 -1.60
CA LEU A 192 -4.11 8.91 -3.02
C LEU A 192 -5.18 8.12 -3.75
N LEU A 193 -5.95 7.32 -3.03
CA LEU A 193 -6.93 6.48 -3.68
C LEU A 193 -8.13 7.34 -4.15
N ARG A 194 -8.23 8.61 -3.68
CA ARG A 194 -9.09 9.65 -4.27
C ARG A 194 -8.57 10.15 -5.62
N VAL A 195 -7.26 10.35 -5.80
CA VAL A 195 -6.71 10.94 -7.05
C VAL A 195 -6.94 10.01 -8.24
N ALA A 196 -6.75 8.70 -8.06
CA ALA A 196 -7.01 7.72 -9.13
C ALA A 196 -8.50 7.58 -9.49
N LEU A 197 -9.41 7.77 -8.52
CA LEU A 197 -10.85 7.76 -8.78
C LEU A 197 -11.34 9.07 -9.45
N VAL A 198 -10.70 10.20 -9.15
CA VAL A 198 -11.03 11.49 -9.80
C VAL A 198 -10.57 11.48 -11.26
N LEU A 199 -9.38 10.95 -11.56
CA LEU A 199 -8.93 10.75 -12.94
C LEU A 199 -9.88 9.83 -13.72
N HIS A 200 -10.44 8.80 -13.08
CA HIS A 200 -11.46 7.92 -13.67
C HIS A 200 -12.74 8.66 -14.10
N LEU A 201 -13.19 9.69 -13.36
CA LEU A 201 -14.36 10.49 -13.75
C LEU A 201 -14.06 11.39 -14.95
N GLN A 202 -12.86 11.98 -15.02
CA GLN A 202 -12.45 12.82 -16.15
C GLN A 202 -12.25 12.03 -17.45
N ASP A 203 -11.60 10.86 -17.38
CA ASP A 203 -11.39 10.00 -18.55
C ASP A 203 -12.70 9.36 -19.03
N TRP A 204 -13.64 9.06 -18.12
CA TRP A 204 -14.98 8.57 -18.49
C TRP A 204 -15.82 9.66 -19.16
N LEU A 205 -15.81 10.90 -18.65
CA LEU A 205 -16.48 12.04 -19.31
C LEU A 205 -15.90 12.30 -20.71
N TRP A 206 -14.59 12.15 -20.87
CA TRP A 206 -13.94 12.25 -22.18
C TRP A 206 -14.31 11.10 -23.12
N ALA A 207 -14.18 9.84 -22.68
CA ALA A 207 -14.49 8.67 -23.50
C ALA A 207 -15.98 8.55 -23.89
N SER A 208 -16.89 9.03 -23.04
CA SER A 208 -18.33 9.07 -23.33
C SER A 208 -18.74 10.20 -24.30
N SER A 209 -17.86 11.16 -24.57
CA SER A 209 -18.07 12.25 -25.54
C SER A 209 -17.62 11.91 -26.96
N LEU A 210 -16.96 10.77 -27.18
CA LEU A 210 -16.54 10.34 -28.52
C LEU A 210 -17.69 9.62 -29.24
N PRO A 211 -17.98 9.97 -30.51
CA PRO A 211 -19.01 9.29 -31.29
C PRO A 211 -18.62 7.82 -31.51
N ARG A 212 -19.55 6.92 -31.17
CA ARG A 212 -19.40 5.48 -31.39
C ARG A 212 -19.45 5.21 -32.90
N LYS A 213 -18.40 4.58 -33.44
CA LYS A 213 -18.40 4.00 -34.80
C LYS A 213 -19.04 2.62 -34.78
#